data_AF-A0A5K1DGG2-F1
#
_entry.id   AF-A0A5K1DGG2-F1
#
_cell.length_a   1.000
_cell.length_b   1.000
_cell.length_c   1.000
_cell.angle_alpha   90.00
_cell.angle_beta   90.00
_cell.angle_gamma   90.00
#
_symmetry.space_group_name_H-M   'P 1'
#
loop_
_entity.id
_entity.type
_entity.pdbx_description
1 polymer ?
#
loop_
_entity_poly.entity_id
_entity_poly.type
_entity_poly.pdbx_seq_one_letter_code
_entity_poly.pdbx_strand_id
1 'polypeptide(L)' 'RFLQGAGTDPEDVAKIRTALQTGTSYCGRLLNYKKDGTPFWNLLTISPIKDETGKILKFIG' A
#
# COMPACT_ATOMS: atom_id res chain seq x y z
N ARG A 1 -3.72 -7.20 8.57
CA ARG A 1 -3.58 -7.52 7.13
C ARG A 1 -4.96 -7.38 6.52
N PHE A 2 -5.27 -6.22 5.96
CA PHE A 2 -6.55 -5.96 5.29
C PHE A 2 -6.37 -6.27 3.80
N LEU A 3 -7.33 -6.95 3.17
CA LEU A 3 -7.36 -7.27 1.73
C LEU A 3 -6.20 -8.12 1.16
N GLN A 4 -5.24 -8.59 1.95
CA GLN A 4 -4.17 -9.51 1.49
C GLN A 4 -4.60 -10.98 1.67
N GLY A 5 -4.17 -11.86 0.77
CA GLY A 5 -4.48 -13.29 0.81
C GLY A 5 -3.37 -14.16 0.22
N ALA A 6 -3.67 -15.43 -0.04
CA ALA A 6 -2.67 -16.46 -0.35
C ALA A 6 -1.82 -16.20 -1.60
N GLY A 7 -2.37 -15.49 -2.60
CA GLY A 7 -1.68 -15.12 -3.83
C GLY A 7 -1.11 -13.70 -3.82
N THR A 8 -1.23 -12.95 -2.72
CA THR A 8 -0.61 -11.63 -2.63
C THR A 8 0.90 -11.80 -2.57
N ASP A 9 1.61 -11.20 -3.52
CA ASP A 9 3.06 -11.26 -3.58
C ASP A 9 3.71 -10.55 -2.37
N PRO A 10 4.51 -11.26 -1.55
CA PRO A 10 5.21 -10.64 -0.42
C PRO A 10 6.21 -9.55 -0.83
N GLU A 11 6.77 -9.58 -2.05
CA GLU A 11 7.65 -8.52 -2.55
C GLU A 11 6.91 -7.22 -2.81
N ASP A 12 5.69 -7.28 -3.36
CA ASP A 12 4.86 -6.08 -3.56
C ASP A 12 4.45 -5.47 -2.22
N VAL A 13 4.15 -6.30 -1.23
CA VAL A 13 3.92 -5.85 0.16
C VAL A 13 5.18 -5.23 0.76
N ALA A 14 6.37 -5.77 0.46
CA ALA A 14 7.64 -5.22 0.91
C ALA A 14 7.89 -3.83 0.31
N LYS A 15 7.64 -3.62 -0.99
CA LYS A 15 7.75 -2.30 -1.64
C LYS A 15 6.86 -1.25 -0.97
N ILE A 16 5.61 -1.60 -0.66
CA ILE A 16 4.70 -0.73 0.09
C ILE A 16 5.28 -0.40 1.47
N ARG A 17 5.79 -1.40 2.19
CA ARG A 17 6.42 -1.20 3.51
C ARG A 17 7.61 -0.26 3.43
N THR A 18 8.48 -0.43 2.44
CA THR A 18 9.62 0.45 2.21
C THR A 18 9.15 1.88 2.00
N ALA A 19 8.16 2.12 1.13
CA ALA A 19 7.65 3.47 0.85
C ALA A 19 7.09 4.15 2.11
N LEU A 20 6.35 3.41 2.95
CA LEU A 20 5.85 3.91 4.23
C LEU A 20 6.98 4.26 5.21
N GLN A 21 8.04 3.44 5.27
CA GLN A 21 9.19 3.65 6.14
C GLN A 21 10.07 4.82 5.68
N THR A 22 10.28 4.95 4.37
CA THR A 22 11.09 6.03 3.77
C THR A 22 10.30 7.31 3.58
N GLY A 23 8.98 7.28 3.81
CA GLY A 23 8.15 8.45 3.67
C GLY A 23 7.99 8.93 2.23
N THR A 24 7.96 7.98 1.30
CA THR A 24 7.83 8.19 -0.14
C THR A 24 6.49 7.66 -0.64
N SER A 25 6.13 8.04 -1.87
CA SER A 25 4.93 7.50 -2.51
C SER A 25 5.18 6.10 -3.08
N TYR A 26 4.12 5.31 -3.13
CA TYR A 26 4.05 4.02 -3.82
C TYR A 26 2.95 4.08 -4.88
N CYS A 27 3.18 3.47 -6.04
CA CYS A 27 2.15 3.21 -7.04
C CYS A 27 2.42 1.85 -7.68
N GLY A 28 1.45 0.94 -7.63
CA GLY A 28 1.61 -0.39 -8.20
C GLY A 28 0.35 -1.24 -8.10
N ARG A 29 0.34 -2.36 -8.82
CA ARG A 29 -0.76 -3.33 -8.75
C ARG A 29 -0.48 -4.32 -7.62
N LEU A 30 -1.49 -4.57 -6.80
CA LEU A 30 -1.43 -5.53 -5.70
C LEU A 30 -2.61 -6.50 -5.83
N LEU A 31 -2.35 -7.80 -5.69
CA LEU A 31 -3.44 -8.77 -5.63
C LEU A 31 -4.13 -8.68 -4.27
N ASN A 32 -5.40 -8.29 -4.27
CA ASN A 32 -6.23 -8.13 -3.09
C ASN A 32 -7.41 -9.10 -3.08
N TYR A 33 -8.06 -9.22 -1.93
CA TYR A 33 -9.13 -10.18 -1.68
C TYR A 33 -10.32 -9.47 -1.06
N LYS A 34 -11.51 -9.67 -1.64
CA LYS A 34 -12.78 -9.23 -1.05
C LYS A 34 -13.06 -10.01 0.24
N LYS A 35 -14.07 -9.57 1.00
CA LYS A 35 -14.50 -10.26 2.23
C LYS A 35 -14.88 -11.73 2.00
N ASP A 36 -15.41 -12.04 0.81
CA ASP A 36 -15.77 -13.41 0.40
C ASP A 36 -14.57 -14.25 -0.10
N GLY A 37 -13.37 -13.69 -0.13
CA GLY A 37 -12.16 -14.36 -0.62
C GLY A 37 -11.94 -14.28 -2.13
N THR A 38 -12.79 -13.58 -2.89
CA THR A 38 -12.59 -13.39 -4.33
C THR A 38 -11.36 -12.50 -4.59
N PRO A 39 -10.38 -12.95 -5.39
CA PRO A 39 -9.22 -12.13 -5.72
C PRO A 39 -9.57 -11.03 -6.73
N PHE A 40 -8.94 -9.88 -6.60
CA PHE A 40 -8.98 -8.78 -7.57
C PHE A 40 -7.67 -8.01 -7.59
N TRP A 41 -7.30 -7.49 -8.76
CA TRP A 41 -6.15 -6.59 -8.87
C TRP A 41 -6.53 -5.19 -8.42
N ASN A 42 -5.81 -4.65 -7.45
CA ASN A 42 -5.94 -3.29 -6.98
C ASN A 42 -4.76 -2.46 -7.49
N LEU A 43 -5.02 -1.44 -8.31
CA LEU A 43 -4.01 -0.43 -8.64
C LEU A 43 -3.93 0.57 -7.49
N LEU A 44 -3.03 0.30 -6.55
CA LEU A 44 -2.90 1.02 -5.29
C LEU A 44 -1.88 2.15 -5.43
N THR A 45 -2.28 3.37 -5.06
CA THR A 45 -1.39 4.51 -4.93
C THR A 45 -1.41 4.97 -3.48
N ILE A 46 -0.24 5.02 -2.84
CA ILE A 46 -0.09 5.53 -1.47
C ILE A 46 0.78 6.78 -1.52
N SER A 47 0.33 7.87 -0.93
CA SER A 47 1.08 9.12 -0.85
C SER A 47 1.13 9.67 0.57
N PRO A 48 2.30 10.15 1.04
CA PRO A 48 2.42 10.80 2.34
C PRO A 48 1.80 12.20 2.29
N ILE A 49 1.03 12.55 3.32
CA ILE A 49 0.58 13.90 3.62
C ILE A 49 1.58 14.49 4.61
N LYS A 50 2.26 15.56 4.22
CA LYS A 50 3.29 16.24 5.02
C LYS A 50 2.80 17.59 5.52
N ASP A 51 3.27 18.01 6.69
CA ASP A 51 3.12 19.38 7.15
C ASP A 51 4.13 20.33 6.48
N GLU A 52 4.09 21.61 6.85
CA GLU A 52 4.98 22.66 6.33
C GLU A 52 6.46 22.41 6.64
N THR A 53 6.77 21.60 7.66
CA THR A 53 8.14 21.23 8.04
C THR A 53 8.62 19.97 7.30
N GLY A 54 7.78 19.37 6.45
CA GLY A 54 8.06 18.13 5.74
C GLY A 54 7.84 16.87 6.57
N LYS A 55 7.35 17.01 7.82
CA LYS A 55 7.03 15.87 8.68
C LYS A 55 5.77 15.19 8.18
N ILE A 56 5.81 13.86 8.10
CA ILE A 56 4.67 13.06 7.66
C ILE A 56 3.62 13.04 8.76
N LEU A 57 2.42 13.51 8.43
CA LEU A 57 1.25 13.48 9.30
C LEU A 57 0.46 12.18 9.11
N LYS A 58 0.21 11.81 7.85
CA LYS A 58 -0.66 10.69 7.45
C LYS A 58 -0.23 10.14 6.08
N PHE A 59 -0.82 9.03 5.68
CA PHE A 59 -0.78 8.51 4.31
C PHE A 59 -2.21 8.42 3.76
N ILE A 60 -2.36 8.61 2.46
CA ILE A 60 -3.61 8.39 1.72
C ILE A 60 -3.40 7.34 0.63
N GLY A 61 -4.33 6.40 0.48
CA GLY A 61 -4.32 5.33 -0.52
C GLY A 61 -5.47 4.36 -0.38
#